data_AF-A0A819I1K0-F1
#
_entry.id   AF-A0A819I1K0-F1
#
_cell.length_a   1.000
_cell.length_b   1.000
_cell.length_c   1.000
_cell.angle_alpha   90.00
_cell.angle_beta   90.00
_cell.angle_gamma   90.00
#
_symmetry.space_group_name_H-M   'P 1'
#
loop_
_entity.id
_entity.type
_entity.pdbx_description
1 polymer ?
#
loop_
_entity_poly.entity_id
_entity_poly.type
_entity_poly.pdbx_seq_one_letter_code
_entity_poly.pdbx_strand_id
1 'polypeptide(L)' 'PVECRIKHANGKIETIKLNHTFNEPQIEWFKAGSALNAMRAYFASQKEQKKA' A
#
# COMPACT_ATOMS: atom_id res chain seq x y z
N PRO A 1 -7.32 0.84 9.57
CA PRO A 1 -6.66 1.79 10.49
C PRO A 1 -5.22 1.38 10.72
N VAL A 2 -4.28 2.33 10.78
CA VAL A 2 -2.85 2.03 10.98
C VAL A 2 -2.34 2.72 12.24
N GLU A 3 -1.36 2.13 12.91
CA GLU A 3 -0.71 2.71 14.08
C GLU A 3 0.49 3.55 13.66
N CYS A 4 0.59 4.78 14.19
CA CYS A 4 1.76 5.63 14.03
C CYS A 4 2.46 5.78 15.38
N ARG A 5 3.75 5.44 15.42
CA ARG A 5 4.61 5.61 16.59
C ARG A 5 5.46 6.87 16.42
N ILE A 6 5.13 7.89 17.20
CA ILE A 6 5.84 9.18 17.22
C ILE A 6 7.02 9.03 18.20
N LYS A 7 8.24 9.19 17.70
CA LYS A 7 9.46 9.19 18.51
C LYS A 7 9.82 10.64 18.85
N HIS A 8 9.71 11.02 20.12
CA HIS A 8 10.09 12.35 20.58
C HIS A 8 11.59 12.44 20.83
N ALA A 9 12.16 13.66 20.74
CA ALA A 9 13.60 13.89 20.95
C ALA A 9 14.11 13.48 22.34
N ASN A 10 13.21 13.42 23.34
CA ASN A 10 13.51 12.95 24.69
C ASN A 10 13.44 11.42 24.85
N GLY A 11 13.28 10.67 23.76
CA GLY A 11 13.22 9.20 23.76
C GLY A 11 11.84 8.61 24.09
N LYS A 12 10.84 9.44 24.43
CA LYS A 12 9.46 8.97 24.61
C LYS A 12 8.87 8.52 23.27
N ILE A 13 8.03 7.49 23.31
CA ILE A 13 7.25 7.04 22.16
C ILE A 13 5.76 7.22 22.47
N GLU A 14 5.04 7.90 21.58
CA GLU A 14 3.58 8.00 21.60
C GLU A 14 3.00 7.18 20.45
N THR A 15 1.90 6.48 20.67
CA THR A 15 1.22 5.70 19.63
C THR A 15 -0.17 6.27 19.38
N ILE A 16 -0.44 6.65 18.14
CA ILE A 16 -1.75 7.17 17.70
C ILE A 16 -2.33 6.27 16.59
N LYS A 17 -3.65 6.23 16.49
CA LYS A 17 -4.35 5.53 15.41
C LYS A 17 -4.65 6.51 14.27
N LEU A 18 -4.34 6.10 13.05
CA LEU A 18 -4.67 6.83 11.82
C LEU A 18 -5.74 6.07 11.05
N ASN A 19 -6.89 6.71 10.90
CA ASN A 19 -7.97 6.20 10.07
C ASN A 19 -7.67 6.47 8.59
N HIS A 20 -8.23 5.64 7.71
CA HIS A 20 -8.09 5.79 6.28
C HIS A 20 -9.34 5.25 5.58
N THR A 21 -9.57 5.71 4.35
CA THR A 21 -10.71 5.29 3.51
C THR A 21 -10.30 4.33 2.40
N PHE A 22 -9.05 3.83 2.43
CA PHE A 22 -8.58 2.84 1.45
C PHE A 22 -9.46 1.58 1.44
N ASN A 23 -9.91 1.21 0.25
CA ASN A 23 -10.46 -0.11 -0.04
C ASN A 23 -9.35 -1.08 -0.52
N GLU A 24 -9.70 -2.34 -0.73
CA GLU A 24 -8.75 -3.41 -1.12
C GLU A 24 -7.93 -3.07 -2.38
N PRO A 25 -8.53 -2.65 -3.53
CA PRO A 25 -7.74 -2.26 -4.70
C PRO A 25 -6.77 -1.10 -4.44
N GLN A 26 -7.18 -0.10 -3.66
CA GLN A 26 -6.34 1.05 -3.35
C GLN A 26 -5.14 0.65 -2.46
N ILE A 27 -5.30 -0.35 -1.60
CA ILE A 27 -4.19 -0.93 -0.83
C ILE A 27 -3.19 -1.60 -1.79
N GLU A 28 -3.66 -2.34 -2.79
CA GLU A 28 -2.78 -2.96 -3.79
C GLU A 28 -2.07 -1.92 -4.66
N TRP A 29 -2.74 -0.82 -5.02
CA TRP A 29 -2.10 0.30 -5.71
C TRP A 29 -0.99 0.92 -4.87
N PHE A 30 -1.23 1.09 -3.57
CA PHE A 30 -0.22 1.58 -2.64
C PHE A 30 0.99 0.62 -2.58
N LYS A 31 0.77 -0.69 -2.46
CA LYS A 31 1.84 -1.70 -2.49
C LYS A 31 2.63 -1.69 -3.80
N ALA A 32 1.95 -1.48 -4.94
CA ALA A 32 2.57 -1.36 -6.26
C ALA A 32 3.26 0.01 -6.49
N GLY A 33 3.12 0.96 -5.57
CA GLY A 33 3.62 2.33 -5.68
C GLY A 33 2.77 3.27 -6.55
N SER A 34 1.79 2.75 -7.30
CA SER A 34 0.72 3.53 -7.95
C SER A 34 -0.34 2.61 -8.55
N ALA A 35 -1.52 3.17 -8.84
CA ALA A 35 -2.55 2.46 -9.60
C ALA A 35 -2.06 2.03 -11.00
N LEU A 36 -1.25 2.88 -11.65
CA LEU A 36 -0.68 2.57 -12.96
C LEU A 36 0.29 1.39 -12.92
N ASN A 37 1.11 1.31 -11.87
CA ASN A 37 2.01 0.17 -11.67
C ASN A 37 1.24 -1.13 -11.43
N ALA A 38 0.16 -1.09 -10.65
CA ALA A 38 -0.71 -2.23 -10.42
C ALA A 38 -1.36 -2.72 -11.73
N MET A 39 -1.88 -1.80 -12.55
CA MET A 39 -2.43 -2.13 -13.88
C MET A 39 -1.38 -2.75 -14.80
N ARG A 40 -0.17 -2.18 -14.86
CA ARG A 40 0.94 -2.73 -15.65
C ARG A 40 1.26 -4.17 -15.24
N ALA A 41 1.33 -4.45 -13.94
CA ALA A 41 1.59 -5.80 -13.43
C ALA A 41 0.46 -6.78 -13.79
N TYR A 42 -0.80 -6.36 -13.67
CA TYR A 42 -1.96 -7.14 -14.07
C TYR A 42 -1.92 -7.49 -15.57
N PHE A 43 -1.70 -6.51 -16.45
CA PHE A 43 -1.64 -6.78 -17.89
C PHE A 43 -0.43 -7.62 -18.31
N ALA A 44 0.71 -7.49 -17.61
CA ALA A 44 1.87 -8.34 -17.85
C ALA A 44 1.56 -9.81 -17.54
N SER A 45 0.97 -10.10 -16.38
CA SER A 45 0.62 -11.49 -16.00
C SER A 45 -0.43 -12.10 -16.94
N GLN A 46 -1.41 -11.31 -17.38
CA GLN A 46 -2.40 -11.76 -18.38
C GLN A 46 -1.76 -12.08 -19.74
N LYS A 47 -0.74 -11.31 -20.14
CA LYS A 47 0.01 -11.56 -21.39
C LYS A 47 0.82 -12.85 -21.30
N GLU A 48 1.39 -13.17 -20.14
CA GLU A 48 2.14 -14.41 -19.91
C GLU A 48 1.22 -15.63 -19.92
N GLN A 49 0.05 -15.54 -19.26
CA GLN A 49 -0.94 -16.62 -19.23
C GLN A 49 -1.51 -16.95 -20.62
N LYS A 50 -1.62 -15.97 -21.52
CA LYS A 50 -2.07 -16.19 -22.91
C LYS A 50 -1.01 -16.79 -23.83
N LYS A 51 0.27 -16.79 -23.41
CA LYS A 51 1.39 -17.35 -24.18
C LYS A 51 1.69 -18.81 -23.82
N ALA A 52 1.31 -19.23 -22.61
CA ALA A 52 1.35 -20.62 -22.17
C ALA A 52 0.15 -21.38 -22.73
#